data_AF-A0A6A4JS50-F1
#
_entry.id   AF-A0A6A4JS50-F1
#
_cell.length_a   1.000
_cell.length_b   1.000
_cell.length_c   1.000
_cell.angle_alpha   90.00
_cell.angle_beta   90.00
_cell.angle_gamma   90.00
#
_symmetry.space_group_name_H-M   'P 1'
#
loop_
_entity.id
_entity.type
_entity.pdbx_description
1 polymer ?
#
loop_
_entity_poly.entity_id
_entity_poly.type
_entity_poly.pdbx_seq_one_letter_code
_entity_poly.pdbx_strand_id
1 'polypeptide(L)'
;MGLFASFTTKEDHTAEFSTAICYPSSEVINNLQHVAFEKYGPNAESIFVIFNKPSRCTCKAPVRLLTSSAAPPIDQHQDSAPIVQWLRENGFPEDACIQISAKLPSSIWNPSKLNRTMSHWGACQFGHDRLVYLLTENPDLLLMDHQQVMNCFTFLSKDFSKNYVYKILLNCPQVMFEKHSDITSKLDFLNKKLGVPNSEIVNSSSLGHPLEYMRTRYEFLKRCGVYKVVPQGGVSRNPSLSNMFDTPDEEFAKQVARLSPLEFDVFKQLYALEIEDEDDDLSDSDSD
;
A
#
# COMPACT_ATOMS: atom_id res chain seq x y z
N MET A 1 -55.36 43.68 -21.63
CA MET A 1 -54.24 43.85 -22.57
C MET A 1 -53.54 45.16 -22.23
N GLY A 2 -52.28 45.08 -21.81
CA GLY A 2 -51.49 46.23 -21.40
C GLY A 2 -50.68 45.95 -20.14
N LEU A 3 -49.36 45.78 -20.30
CA LEU A 3 -48.28 46.49 -19.58
C LEU A 3 -46.95 45.73 -19.67
N PHE A 4 -45.93 46.55 -19.89
CA PHE A 4 -44.53 46.26 -20.17
C PHE A 4 -43.74 45.68 -18.99
N ALA A 5 -42.69 44.91 -19.31
CA ALA A 5 -41.30 45.05 -18.81
C ALA A 5 -40.49 43.82 -19.30
N SER A 6 -39.18 43.84 -19.54
CA SER A 6 -38.18 44.82 -19.95
C SER A 6 -36.95 43.97 -20.31
N PHE A 7 -36.16 44.43 -21.27
CA PHE A 7 -34.85 43.89 -21.63
C PHE A 7 -33.93 43.78 -20.42
N THR A 8 -33.13 42.71 -20.33
CA THR A 8 -31.67 42.78 -20.14
C THR A 8 -31.04 41.45 -20.53
N THR A 9 -30.15 41.50 -21.52
CA THR A 9 -29.19 40.45 -21.87
C THR A 9 -28.19 40.32 -20.73
N LYS A 10 -28.10 39.15 -20.10
CA LYS A 10 -26.99 38.84 -19.18
C LYS A 10 -25.86 38.19 -19.95
N GLU A 11 -24.72 38.82 -19.82
CA GLU A 11 -23.41 38.47 -20.34
C GLU A 11 -23.00 37.06 -19.88
N ASP A 12 -22.59 36.23 -20.83
CA ASP A 12 -21.89 34.98 -20.57
C ASP A 12 -20.51 35.30 -20.00
N HIS A 13 -20.36 35.21 -18.68
CA HIS A 13 -19.06 35.11 -18.04
C HIS A 13 -18.53 33.69 -18.21
N THR A 14 -17.77 33.47 -19.29
CA THR A 14 -16.83 32.36 -19.37
C THR A 14 -15.78 32.54 -18.28
N ALA A 15 -15.93 31.84 -17.16
CA ALA A 15 -14.88 31.70 -16.17
C ALA A 15 -13.77 30.83 -16.77
N GLU A 16 -12.71 31.46 -17.27
CA GLU A 16 -11.44 30.81 -17.53
C GLU A 16 -10.88 30.31 -16.19
N PHE A 17 -11.07 29.03 -15.91
CA PHE A 17 -10.39 28.37 -14.79
C PHE A 17 -8.93 28.17 -15.16
N SER A 18 -8.11 29.16 -14.82
CA SER A 18 -6.66 29.05 -14.76
C SER A 18 -6.31 27.92 -13.78
N THR A 19 -5.98 26.74 -14.33
CA THR A 19 -5.39 25.66 -13.55
C THR A 19 -3.95 26.07 -13.32
N ALA A 20 -3.66 26.66 -12.17
CA ALA A 20 -2.29 26.96 -11.75
C ALA A 20 -1.52 25.64 -11.65
N ILE A 21 -0.76 25.32 -12.67
CA ILE A 21 0.26 24.28 -12.62
C ILE A 21 1.36 24.84 -11.72
N CYS A 22 1.48 24.31 -10.50
CA CYS A 22 2.59 24.65 -9.64
C CYS A 22 3.84 23.98 -10.23
N TYR A 23 4.67 24.78 -10.89
CA TYR A 23 6.01 24.35 -11.27
C TYR A 23 6.91 24.49 -10.04
N PRO A 24 7.84 23.54 -9.78
CA PRO A 24 8.88 23.75 -8.79
C PRO A 24 9.62 25.07 -9.10
N SER A 25 10.06 25.76 -8.05
CA SER A 25 10.77 27.03 -8.22
C SER A 25 12.01 26.82 -9.11
N SER A 26 12.43 27.87 -9.81
CA SER A 26 13.61 27.83 -10.68
C SER A 26 14.86 27.36 -9.92
N GLU A 27 14.90 27.62 -8.62
CA GLU A 27 15.98 27.25 -7.70
C GLU A 27 15.97 25.74 -7.40
N VAL A 28 14.79 25.16 -7.15
CA VAL A 28 14.62 23.70 -7.01
C VAL A 28 15.04 23.01 -8.31
N ILE A 29 14.59 23.49 -9.48
CA ILE A 29 14.97 22.90 -10.77
C ILE A 29 16.50 22.91 -10.98
N ASN A 30 17.19 23.99 -10.57
CA ASN A 30 18.64 24.11 -10.70
C ASN A 30 19.40 23.22 -9.70
N ASN A 31 18.91 23.08 -8.47
CA ASN A 31 19.50 22.19 -7.47
C ASN A 31 19.33 20.71 -7.89
N LEU A 32 18.17 20.36 -8.42
CA LEU A 32 17.88 19.05 -8.99
C LEU A 32 18.77 18.74 -10.20
N GLN A 33 19.07 19.74 -11.03
CA GLN A 33 20.01 19.62 -12.16
C GLN A 33 21.44 19.34 -11.69
N HIS A 34 21.91 20.05 -10.66
CA HIS A 34 23.25 19.87 -10.12
C HIS A 34 23.44 18.47 -9.52
N VAL A 35 22.47 18.01 -8.71
CA VAL A 35 22.51 16.69 -8.06
C VAL A 35 22.43 15.54 -9.07
N ALA A 36 21.56 15.66 -10.09
CA ALA A 36 21.46 14.66 -11.15
C ALA A 36 22.71 14.60 -12.02
N PHE A 37 23.33 15.74 -12.31
CA PHE A 37 24.56 15.83 -13.10
C PHE A 37 25.78 15.29 -12.33
N GLU A 38 25.93 15.62 -11.04
CA GLU A 38 27.01 15.10 -10.19
C GLU A 38 26.96 13.57 -10.05
N LYS A 39 25.76 12.99 -9.95
CA LYS A 39 25.60 11.56 -9.63
C LYS A 39 25.53 10.65 -10.85
N TYR A 40 25.05 11.13 -11.99
CA TYR A 40 24.79 10.31 -13.18
C TYR A 40 25.51 10.79 -14.46
N GLY A 41 26.22 11.91 -14.40
CA GLY A 41 27.03 12.43 -15.51
C GLY A 41 26.20 12.79 -16.75
N PRO A 42 26.79 12.79 -17.97
CA PRO A 42 26.16 13.28 -19.19
C PRO A 42 24.94 12.46 -19.68
N ASN A 43 24.63 11.32 -19.06
CA ASN A 43 23.42 10.54 -19.35
C ASN A 43 22.15 11.14 -18.70
N ALA A 44 22.29 12.19 -17.89
CA ALA A 44 21.16 12.91 -17.27
C ALA A 44 20.23 13.57 -18.31
N GLU A 45 20.67 13.80 -19.56
CA GLU A 45 19.85 14.41 -20.63
C GLU A 45 18.53 13.65 -20.89
N SER A 46 18.48 12.34 -20.64
CA SER A 46 17.26 11.53 -20.77
C SER A 46 16.25 11.74 -19.64
N ILE A 47 16.70 12.14 -18.45
CA ILE A 47 15.87 12.41 -17.26
C ILE A 47 15.05 13.70 -17.46
N PHE A 48 15.56 14.65 -18.25
CA PHE A 48 14.88 15.91 -18.55
C PHE A 48 13.71 15.78 -19.53
N VAL A 49 13.58 14.65 -20.24
CA VAL A 49 12.49 14.42 -21.20
C VAL A 49 11.16 14.11 -20.50
N ILE A 50 11.17 13.65 -19.24
CA ILE A 50 9.94 13.41 -18.46
C ILE A 50 9.16 14.71 -18.23
N PHE A 51 9.85 15.86 -18.21
CA PHE A 51 9.20 17.15 -18.00
C PHE A 51 8.54 17.73 -19.26
N ASN A 52 8.69 17.15 -20.47
CA ASN A 52 8.26 17.87 -21.68
C ASN A 52 7.93 17.10 -22.97
N LYS A 53 7.45 15.84 -22.98
CA LYS A 53 6.59 15.32 -24.09
C LYS A 53 6.01 13.90 -23.87
N PRO A 54 4.87 13.56 -24.52
CA PRO A 54 4.28 12.22 -24.46
C PRO A 54 4.76 11.33 -25.61
N SER A 55 5.06 10.05 -25.32
CA SER A 55 5.32 9.06 -26.36
C SER A 55 4.60 7.74 -26.09
N ARG A 56 3.90 7.26 -27.13
CA ARG A 56 3.23 5.96 -27.23
C ARG A 56 4.20 4.90 -27.74
N CYS A 57 4.15 3.67 -27.24
CA CYS A 57 4.26 2.46 -28.08
C CYS A 57 3.89 1.15 -27.38
N THR A 58 3.48 0.20 -28.21
CA THR A 58 2.95 -1.17 -28.00
C THR A 58 4.10 -2.21 -27.95
N CYS A 59 4.06 -3.36 -27.26
CA CYS A 59 3.40 -4.64 -27.63
C CYS A 59 3.70 -5.77 -26.59
N LYS A 60 2.73 -6.69 -26.40
CA LYS A 60 2.71 -8.17 -26.11
C LYS A 60 4.07 -8.93 -26.14
N ALA A 61 4.39 -10.05 -25.48
CA ALA A 61 3.69 -11.17 -24.79
C ALA A 61 4.75 -12.02 -23.98
N PRO A 62 4.40 -13.16 -23.32
CA PRO A 62 5.07 -13.68 -22.10
C PRO A 62 6.05 -14.86 -22.30
N VAL A 63 6.85 -15.16 -21.26
CA VAL A 63 7.55 -16.46 -21.11
C VAL A 63 7.48 -16.96 -19.66
N ARG A 64 6.92 -18.16 -19.50
CA ARG A 64 6.99 -19.02 -18.30
C ARG A 64 8.38 -19.63 -18.17
N LEU A 65 8.90 -19.73 -16.95
CA LEU A 65 9.80 -20.82 -16.57
C LEU A 65 9.35 -21.39 -15.21
N LEU A 66 8.80 -22.61 -15.28
CA LEU A 66 8.68 -23.51 -14.16
C LEU A 66 10.08 -24.01 -13.81
N THR A 67 10.48 -23.93 -12.54
CA THR A 67 11.51 -24.84 -12.02
C THR A 67 10.96 -25.56 -10.81
N SER A 68 10.87 -26.87 -11.00
CA SER A 68 10.59 -27.91 -10.02
C SER A 68 11.68 -27.90 -8.96
N SER A 69 11.29 -27.85 -7.68
CA SER A 69 12.17 -28.20 -6.57
C SER A 69 11.58 -29.42 -5.85
N ALA A 70 12.31 -30.52 -5.92
CA ALA A 70 11.94 -31.80 -5.34
C ALA A 70 12.00 -31.73 -3.80
N ALA A 71 10.90 -32.07 -3.14
CA ALA A 71 10.86 -32.22 -1.70
C ALA A 71 11.54 -33.53 -1.28
N PRO A 72 12.36 -33.54 -0.22
CA PRO A 72 12.96 -34.77 0.31
C PRO A 72 11.92 -35.61 1.08
N PRO A 73 12.17 -36.93 1.25
CA PRO A 73 11.22 -37.86 1.85
C PRO A 73 11.04 -37.57 3.34
N ILE A 74 9.79 -37.53 3.79
CA ILE A 74 9.43 -37.34 5.20
C ILE A 74 9.58 -38.69 5.90
N ASP A 75 10.66 -38.86 6.66
CA ASP A 75 10.85 -39.97 7.59
C ASP A 75 9.81 -39.87 8.72
N GLN A 76 8.97 -40.89 8.82
CA GLN A 76 8.01 -41.07 9.89
C GLN A 76 8.74 -41.64 11.11
N HIS A 77 9.15 -40.77 12.04
CA HIS A 77 9.35 -41.02 13.48
C HIS A 77 10.39 -40.02 14.04
N GLN A 78 9.94 -38.81 14.37
CA GLN A 78 10.72 -37.87 15.18
C GLN A 78 9.78 -37.27 16.21
N ASP A 79 10.15 -37.32 17.50
CA ASP A 79 9.44 -36.72 18.63
C ASP A 79 8.73 -35.43 18.23
N SER A 80 7.40 -35.45 18.15
CA SER A 80 6.65 -34.29 17.68
C SER A 80 6.84 -33.17 18.70
N ALA A 81 7.57 -32.13 18.31
CA ALA A 81 7.81 -30.97 19.13
C ALA A 81 6.48 -30.52 19.78
N PRO A 82 6.45 -30.09 21.05
CA PRO A 82 5.21 -29.77 21.78
C PRO A 82 4.22 -28.87 21.02
N ILE A 83 4.75 -27.98 20.17
CA ILE A 83 4.01 -27.16 19.20
C ILE A 83 3.14 -27.98 18.24
N VAL A 84 3.71 -29.00 17.58
CA VAL A 84 3.01 -29.80 16.56
C VAL A 84 1.84 -30.54 17.21
N GLN A 85 2.06 -31.07 18.41
CA GLN A 85 1.00 -31.71 19.18
C GLN A 85 -0.12 -30.72 19.54
N TRP A 86 0.23 -29.52 20.01
CA TRP A 86 -0.74 -28.47 20.33
C TRP A 86 -1.55 -28.03 19.10
N LEU A 87 -0.91 -27.88 17.93
CA LEU A 87 -1.58 -27.51 16.67
C LEU A 87 -2.60 -28.58 16.26
N ARG A 88 -2.24 -29.87 16.33
CA ARG A 88 -3.17 -30.97 16.05
C ARG A 88 -4.37 -30.97 16.99
N GLU A 89 -4.13 -30.76 18.29
CA GLU A 89 -5.20 -30.67 19.31
C GLU A 89 -6.17 -29.50 19.06
N ASN A 90 -5.69 -28.42 18.42
CA ASN A 90 -6.50 -27.27 18.03
C ASN A 90 -7.11 -27.39 16.61
N GLY A 91 -7.04 -28.58 16.00
CA GLY A 91 -7.71 -28.88 14.73
C GLY A 91 -7.01 -28.31 13.49
N PHE A 92 -5.70 -28.05 13.57
CA PHE A 92 -4.89 -27.74 12.39
C PHE A 92 -4.61 -29.02 11.59
N PRO A 93 -4.71 -28.98 10.25
CA PRO A 93 -4.34 -30.12 9.42
C PRO A 93 -2.82 -30.32 9.42
N GLU A 94 -2.37 -31.53 9.05
CA GLU A 94 -0.97 -31.95 9.19
C GLU A 94 -0.01 -31.08 8.36
N ASP A 95 -0.42 -30.69 7.15
CA ASP A 95 0.33 -29.78 6.28
C ASP A 95 0.51 -28.39 6.92
N ALA A 96 -0.54 -27.85 7.54
CA ALA A 96 -0.44 -26.59 8.29
C ALA A 96 0.50 -26.72 9.51
N CYS A 97 0.46 -27.86 10.22
CA CYS A 97 1.36 -28.10 11.35
C CYS A 97 2.83 -28.07 10.93
N ILE A 98 3.16 -28.69 9.79
CA ILE A 98 4.51 -28.69 9.22
C ILE A 98 4.92 -27.27 8.81
N GLN A 99 4.04 -26.53 8.14
CA GLN A 99 4.34 -25.16 7.70
C GLN A 99 4.58 -24.20 8.88
N ILE A 100 3.73 -24.25 9.90
CA ILE A 100 3.84 -23.39 11.08
C ILE A 100 5.09 -23.73 11.88
N SER A 101 5.37 -25.02 12.11
CA SER A 101 6.54 -25.45 12.88
C SER A 101 7.87 -25.20 12.16
N ALA A 102 7.88 -25.17 10.82
CA ALA A 102 9.05 -24.78 10.05
C ALA A 102 9.36 -23.28 10.15
N LYS A 103 8.33 -22.42 10.24
CA LYS A 103 8.46 -20.96 10.30
C LYS A 103 8.74 -20.44 11.72
N LEU A 104 8.26 -21.12 12.76
CA LEU A 104 8.35 -20.65 14.15
C LEU A 104 9.32 -21.49 15.00
N PRO A 105 10.32 -20.88 15.66
CA PRO A 105 11.27 -21.62 16.49
C PRO A 105 10.60 -22.15 17.76
N SER A 106 10.93 -23.38 18.16
CA SER A 106 10.33 -24.10 19.30
C SER A 106 10.60 -23.46 20.68
N SER A 107 11.57 -22.57 20.79
CA SER A 107 11.96 -21.89 22.03
C SER A 107 11.01 -20.75 22.46
N ILE A 108 10.17 -20.25 21.57
CA ILE A 108 9.27 -19.10 21.83
C ILE A 108 7.91 -19.54 22.40
N TRP A 109 7.67 -20.85 22.49
CA TRP A 109 6.34 -21.42 22.76
C TRP A 109 5.98 -21.41 24.24
N ASN A 110 4.85 -20.80 24.55
CA ASN A 110 4.21 -20.88 25.86
C ASN A 110 2.74 -21.31 25.69
N PRO A 111 2.37 -22.55 26.08
CA PRO A 111 1.02 -23.07 25.87
C PRO A 111 -0.09 -22.21 26.49
N SER A 112 0.15 -21.61 27.66
CA SER A 112 -0.83 -20.75 28.32
C SER A 112 -1.08 -19.45 27.56
N LYS A 113 -0.04 -18.85 26.97
CA LYS A 113 -0.19 -17.67 26.12
C LYS A 113 -0.91 -18.02 24.82
N LEU A 114 -0.53 -19.11 24.17
CA LEU A 114 -1.14 -19.57 22.93
C LEU A 114 -2.61 -19.87 23.08
N ASN A 115 -3.01 -20.57 24.15
CA ASN A 115 -4.41 -20.84 24.43
C ASN A 115 -5.22 -19.54 24.61
N ARG A 116 -4.64 -18.52 25.26
CA ARG A 116 -5.29 -17.20 25.40
C ARG A 116 -5.40 -16.50 24.05
N THR A 117 -4.32 -16.44 23.28
CA THR A 117 -4.31 -15.82 21.95
C THR A 117 -5.30 -16.52 21.01
N MET A 118 -5.33 -17.87 21.01
CA MET A 118 -6.27 -18.67 20.24
C MET A 118 -7.73 -18.44 20.65
N SER A 119 -8.01 -18.29 21.95
CA SER A 119 -9.36 -17.95 22.42
C SER A 119 -9.84 -16.60 21.88
N HIS A 120 -8.96 -15.60 21.78
CA HIS A 120 -9.30 -14.29 21.22
C HIS A 120 -9.45 -14.32 19.70
N TRP A 121 -8.61 -15.10 19.01
CA TRP A 121 -8.81 -15.39 17.59
C TRP A 121 -10.17 -16.06 17.33
N GLY A 122 -10.60 -16.99 18.19
CA GLY A 122 -11.93 -17.58 18.16
C GLY A 122 -13.04 -16.53 18.34
N ALA A 123 -12.83 -15.54 19.21
CA ALA A 123 -13.77 -14.44 19.44
C ALA A 123 -13.92 -13.50 18.24
N CYS A 124 -12.95 -13.43 17.32
CA CYS A 124 -13.09 -12.73 16.04
C CYS A 124 -14.13 -13.39 15.11
N GLN A 125 -14.50 -14.65 15.37
CA GLN A 125 -15.56 -15.39 14.67
C GLN A 125 -15.39 -15.46 13.14
N PHE A 126 -14.16 -15.61 12.65
CA PHE A 126 -13.89 -15.77 11.21
C PHE A 126 -14.38 -17.12 10.65
N GLY A 127 -14.61 -18.10 11.52
CA GLY A 127 -14.85 -19.51 11.17
C GLY A 127 -13.55 -20.31 11.24
N HIS A 128 -13.66 -21.61 11.57
CA HIS A 128 -12.51 -22.48 11.81
C HIS A 128 -11.54 -22.52 10.64
N ASP A 129 -12.01 -22.91 9.46
CA ASP A 129 -11.15 -23.11 8.28
C ASP A 129 -10.42 -21.83 7.86
N ARG A 130 -11.13 -20.69 7.93
CA ARG A 130 -10.54 -19.38 7.64
C ARG A 130 -9.49 -18.99 8.67
N LEU A 131 -9.77 -19.22 9.95
CA LEU A 131 -8.80 -18.92 11.00
C LEU A 131 -7.55 -19.78 10.87
N VAL A 132 -7.71 -21.09 10.63
CA VAL A 132 -6.60 -22.01 10.38
C VAL A 132 -5.78 -21.55 9.18
N TYR A 133 -6.44 -21.18 8.08
CA TYR A 133 -5.74 -20.66 6.90
C TYR A 133 -4.96 -19.38 7.20
N LEU A 134 -5.58 -18.39 7.85
CA LEU A 134 -4.92 -17.14 8.25
C LEU A 134 -3.66 -17.38 9.08
N LEU A 135 -3.74 -18.26 10.08
CA LEU A 135 -2.63 -18.56 11.00
C LEU A 135 -1.57 -19.47 10.35
N THR A 136 -1.91 -20.19 9.28
CA THR A 136 -0.94 -20.97 8.50
C THR A 136 -0.12 -20.08 7.56
N GLU A 137 -0.81 -19.15 6.88
CA GLU A 137 -0.15 -18.17 6.01
C GLU A 137 0.72 -17.21 6.83
N ASN A 138 0.23 -16.78 7.99
CA ASN A 138 0.89 -15.81 8.88
C ASN A 138 1.09 -16.35 10.31
N PRO A 139 2.04 -17.28 10.53
CA PRO A 139 2.22 -17.92 11.85
C PRO A 139 2.57 -16.98 12.99
N ASP A 140 3.23 -15.85 12.72
CA ASP A 140 3.59 -14.87 13.75
C ASP A 140 2.37 -14.33 14.51
N LEU A 141 1.18 -14.38 13.89
CA LEU A 141 -0.10 -14.03 14.51
C LEU A 141 -0.46 -14.92 15.72
N LEU A 142 0.09 -16.13 15.81
CA LEU A 142 -0.04 -17.01 16.99
C LEU A 142 0.76 -16.50 18.18
N LEU A 143 1.87 -15.79 17.94
CA LEU A 143 2.79 -15.33 18.97
C LEU A 143 2.44 -13.94 19.53
N MET A 144 1.41 -13.31 18.96
CA MET A 144 0.95 -12.00 19.37
C MET A 144 0.32 -12.00 20.77
N ASP A 145 0.34 -10.83 21.40
CA ASP A 145 -0.43 -10.63 22.61
C ASP A 145 -1.94 -10.68 22.32
N HIS A 146 -2.64 -11.48 23.11
CA HIS A 146 -4.08 -11.68 23.01
C HIS A 146 -4.91 -10.38 23.08
N GLN A 147 -4.49 -9.37 23.85
CA GLN A 147 -5.20 -8.10 23.93
C GLN A 147 -4.99 -7.28 22.65
N GLN A 148 -3.82 -7.37 22.03
CA GLN A 148 -3.52 -6.74 20.75
C GLN A 148 -4.42 -7.29 19.63
N VAL A 149 -4.67 -8.60 19.61
CA VAL A 149 -5.61 -9.23 18.67
C VAL A 149 -7.00 -8.59 18.75
N MET A 150 -7.55 -8.50 19.97
CA MET A 150 -8.87 -7.89 20.14
C MET A 150 -8.89 -6.41 19.85
N ASN A 151 -7.87 -5.67 20.32
CA ASN A 151 -7.82 -4.23 20.13
C ASN A 151 -7.79 -3.87 18.65
N CYS A 152 -6.94 -4.55 17.85
CA CYS A 152 -6.87 -4.34 16.41
C CYS A 152 -8.15 -4.79 15.71
N PHE A 153 -8.70 -5.96 16.06
CA PHE A 153 -9.96 -6.44 15.49
C PHE A 153 -11.12 -5.48 15.74
N THR A 154 -11.29 -5.00 16.98
CA THR A 154 -12.32 -4.02 17.35
C THR A 154 -12.10 -2.68 16.66
N PHE A 155 -10.85 -2.24 16.51
CA PHE A 155 -10.52 -1.02 15.78
C PHE A 155 -10.92 -1.12 14.30
N LEU A 156 -10.45 -2.16 13.59
CA LEU A 156 -10.77 -2.35 12.17
C LEU A 156 -12.28 -2.59 11.94
N SER A 157 -12.96 -3.23 12.90
CA SER A 157 -14.39 -3.51 12.79
C SER A 157 -15.29 -2.25 12.85
N LYS A 158 -14.73 -1.07 13.13
CA LYS A 158 -15.48 0.20 13.07
C LYS A 158 -15.87 0.55 11.64
N ASP A 159 -14.96 0.34 10.69
CA ASP A 159 -15.11 0.74 9.29
C ASP A 159 -15.19 -0.45 8.32
N PHE A 160 -14.84 -1.65 8.79
CA PHE A 160 -14.78 -2.86 7.98
C PHE A 160 -15.69 -3.95 8.53
N SER A 161 -16.40 -4.64 7.64
CA SER A 161 -17.09 -5.88 8.00
C SER A 161 -16.09 -6.94 8.45
N LYS A 162 -16.53 -7.91 9.26
CA LYS A 162 -15.69 -9.05 9.69
C LYS A 162 -14.99 -9.77 8.52
N ASN A 163 -15.67 -9.92 7.39
CA ASN A 163 -15.10 -10.51 6.18
C ASN A 163 -13.96 -9.66 5.59
N TYR A 164 -14.09 -8.34 5.67
CA TYR A 164 -13.04 -7.42 5.24
C TYR A 164 -11.88 -7.38 6.23
N VAL A 165 -12.15 -7.42 7.53
CA VAL A 165 -11.10 -7.54 8.55
C VAL A 165 -10.28 -8.82 8.31
N TYR A 166 -10.93 -9.96 8.11
CA TYR A 166 -10.25 -11.21 7.75
C TYR A 166 -9.33 -11.06 6.54
N LYS A 167 -9.81 -10.44 5.45
CA LYS A 167 -9.01 -10.21 4.24
C LYS A 167 -7.86 -9.24 4.46
N ILE A 168 -8.07 -8.18 5.23
CA ILE A 168 -7.01 -7.24 5.61
C ILE A 168 -5.93 -7.97 6.38
N LEU A 169 -6.27 -8.81 7.36
CA LEU A 169 -5.27 -9.54 8.15
C LEU A 169 -4.53 -10.60 7.32
N LEU A 170 -5.18 -11.15 6.30
CA LEU A 170 -4.56 -12.11 5.40
C LEU A 170 -3.57 -11.44 4.44
N ASN A 171 -3.96 -10.31 3.83
CA ASN A 171 -3.13 -9.59 2.85
C ASN A 171 -2.11 -8.65 3.51
N CYS A 172 -2.41 -8.18 4.71
CA CYS A 172 -1.65 -7.16 5.42
C CYS A 172 -1.49 -7.53 6.92
N PRO A 173 -0.86 -8.67 7.27
CA PRO A 173 -0.67 -9.07 8.67
C PRO A 173 0.08 -8.03 9.54
N GLN A 174 0.93 -7.20 8.93
CA GLN A 174 1.67 -6.11 9.57
C GLN A 174 0.78 -5.09 10.27
N VAL A 175 -0.47 -4.89 9.82
CA VAL A 175 -1.40 -3.94 10.48
C VAL A 175 -1.65 -4.31 11.95
N MET A 176 -1.45 -5.57 12.30
CA MET A 176 -1.56 -6.04 13.68
C MET A 176 -0.48 -5.45 14.59
N PHE A 177 0.66 -5.03 14.04
CA PHE A 177 1.83 -4.51 14.76
C PHE A 177 1.92 -2.98 14.70
N GLU A 178 1.01 -2.32 14.00
CA GLU A 178 1.01 -0.87 13.81
C GLU A 178 0.15 -0.14 14.85
N LYS A 179 0.45 1.14 15.08
CA LYS A 179 -0.43 1.99 15.91
C LYS A 179 -1.71 2.29 15.13
N HIS A 180 -2.82 2.40 15.85
CA HIS A 180 -4.09 2.77 15.24
C HIS A 180 -4.06 4.15 14.54
N SER A 181 -3.23 5.08 15.02
CA SER A 181 -2.99 6.37 14.36
C SER A 181 -2.47 6.19 12.94
N ASP A 182 -1.49 5.30 12.77
CA ASP A 182 -0.78 5.10 11.52
C ASP A 182 -1.71 4.42 10.51
N ILE A 183 -2.47 3.43 10.95
CA ILE A 183 -3.52 2.78 10.13
C ILE A 183 -4.56 3.82 9.72
N THR A 184 -4.96 4.72 10.63
CA THR A 184 -5.93 5.80 10.32
C THR A 184 -5.37 6.75 9.26
N SER A 185 -4.11 7.16 9.35
CA SER A 185 -3.45 8.01 8.35
C SER A 185 -3.38 7.34 6.97
N LYS A 186 -3.13 6.03 6.92
CA LYS A 186 -3.17 5.24 5.69
C LYS A 186 -4.59 5.17 5.11
N LEU A 187 -5.59 4.90 5.95
CA LEU A 187 -7.00 4.86 5.53
C LEU A 187 -7.49 6.21 5.04
N ASP A 188 -7.09 7.30 5.69
CA ASP A 188 -7.41 8.66 5.26
C ASP A 188 -6.77 8.99 3.91
N PHE A 189 -5.53 8.57 3.69
CA PHE A 189 -4.89 8.68 2.39
C PHE A 189 -5.67 7.90 1.31
N LEU A 190 -5.99 6.63 1.54
CA LEU A 190 -6.68 5.80 0.54
C LEU A 190 -8.13 6.24 0.29
N ASN A 191 -8.93 6.42 1.35
CA ASN A 191 -10.35 6.74 1.24
C ASN A 191 -10.61 8.22 0.93
N LYS A 192 -9.94 9.14 1.64
CA LYS A 192 -10.24 10.58 1.53
C LYS A 192 -9.42 11.25 0.43
N LYS A 193 -8.11 10.95 0.33
CA LYS A 193 -7.24 11.58 -0.68
C LYS A 193 -7.36 10.91 -2.05
N LEU A 194 -7.34 9.58 -2.11
CA LEU A 194 -7.45 8.85 -3.38
C LEU A 194 -8.90 8.55 -3.80
N GLY A 195 -9.86 8.58 -2.86
CA GLY A 195 -11.26 8.27 -3.15
C GLY A 195 -11.51 6.79 -3.39
N VAL A 196 -10.63 5.91 -2.92
CA VAL A 196 -10.69 4.47 -3.18
C VAL A 196 -11.64 3.80 -2.20
N PRO A 197 -12.60 2.96 -2.64
CA PRO A 197 -13.54 2.31 -1.73
C PRO A 197 -12.87 1.20 -0.91
N ASN A 198 -13.40 0.95 0.30
CA ASN A 198 -12.96 -0.14 1.19
C ASN A 198 -12.89 -1.52 0.49
N SER A 199 -13.77 -1.80 -0.48
CA SER A 199 -13.75 -3.05 -1.24
C SER A 199 -12.49 -3.23 -2.10
N GLU A 200 -11.88 -2.15 -2.57
CA GLU A 200 -10.62 -2.23 -3.30
C GLU A 200 -9.44 -2.30 -2.34
N ILE A 201 -9.46 -1.51 -1.26
CA ILE A 201 -8.43 -1.54 -0.20
C ILE A 201 -8.22 -2.97 0.32
N VAL A 202 -9.30 -3.67 0.69
CA VAL A 202 -9.24 -5.02 1.29
C VAL A 202 -8.75 -6.11 0.35
N ASN A 203 -8.75 -5.87 -0.96
CA ASN A 203 -8.27 -6.84 -1.96
C ASN A 203 -6.84 -6.53 -2.44
N SER A 204 -6.20 -5.50 -1.87
CA SER A 204 -4.80 -5.13 -2.13
C SER A 204 -3.95 -5.34 -0.89
N SER A 205 -2.62 -5.19 -1.03
CA SER A 205 -1.69 -5.17 0.10
C SER A 205 -1.35 -3.74 0.55
N SER A 206 -2.12 -2.74 0.09
CA SER A 206 -1.83 -1.30 0.28
C SER A 206 -1.64 -0.88 1.73
N LEU A 207 -2.51 -1.31 2.65
CA LEU A 207 -2.40 -1.00 4.09
C LEU A 207 -1.12 -1.56 4.70
N GLY A 208 -0.54 -2.57 4.06
CA GLY A 208 0.68 -3.18 4.46
C GLY A 208 1.95 -2.37 4.21
N HIS A 209 1.87 -1.32 3.38
CA HIS A 209 3.01 -0.48 3.07
C HIS A 209 3.08 0.76 3.98
N PRO A 210 4.29 1.29 4.26
CA PRO A 210 4.42 2.58 4.93
C PRO A 210 3.69 3.70 4.18
N LEU A 211 3.21 4.71 4.91
CA LEU A 211 2.50 5.84 4.30
C LEU A 211 3.37 6.59 3.28
N GLU A 212 4.65 6.82 3.60
CA GLU A 212 5.58 7.50 2.70
C GLU A 212 5.84 6.75 1.40
N TYR A 213 5.87 5.42 1.46
CA TYR A 213 5.95 4.59 0.24
C TYR A 213 4.75 4.82 -0.67
N MET A 214 3.54 4.86 -0.09
CA MET A 214 2.31 5.11 -0.84
C MET A 214 2.27 6.52 -1.42
N ARG A 215 2.65 7.54 -0.64
CA ARG A 215 2.71 8.94 -1.07
C ARG A 215 3.70 9.12 -2.22
N THR A 216 4.90 8.57 -2.10
CA THR A 216 5.95 8.67 -3.12
C THR A 216 5.50 8.09 -4.46
N ARG A 217 4.94 6.88 -4.46
CA ARG A 217 4.45 6.25 -5.69
C ARG A 217 3.25 6.98 -6.28
N TYR A 218 2.32 7.42 -5.43
CA TYR A 218 1.19 8.23 -5.87
C TYR A 218 1.65 9.54 -6.52
N GLU A 219 2.56 10.27 -5.88
CA GLU A 219 3.03 11.56 -6.38
C GLU A 219 3.82 11.39 -7.69
N PHE A 220 4.62 10.33 -7.80
CA PHE A 220 5.27 9.97 -9.06
C PHE A 220 4.26 9.76 -10.20
N LEU A 221 3.23 8.92 -9.97
CA LEU A 221 2.20 8.67 -10.98
C LEU A 221 1.41 9.93 -11.33
N LYS A 222 1.16 10.80 -10.34
CA LYS A 222 0.48 12.08 -10.53
C LYS A 222 1.31 13.04 -11.37
N ARG A 223 2.60 13.22 -11.06
CA ARG A 223 3.52 14.10 -11.80
C ARG A 223 3.79 13.61 -13.22
N CYS A 224 3.80 12.30 -13.43
CA CYS A 224 3.91 11.71 -14.78
C CYS A 224 2.58 11.74 -15.56
N GLY A 225 1.49 12.25 -14.96
CA GLY A 225 0.17 12.34 -15.58
C GLY A 225 -0.55 10.99 -15.76
N VAL A 226 -0.02 9.91 -15.17
CA VAL A 226 -0.61 8.56 -15.19
C VAL A 226 -1.78 8.47 -14.22
N TYR A 227 -1.64 9.05 -13.03
CA TYR A 227 -2.74 9.21 -12.07
C TYR A 227 -3.39 10.57 -12.26
N LYS A 228 -4.72 10.59 -12.39
CA LYS A 228 -5.51 11.82 -12.50
C LYS A 228 -6.51 11.91 -11.35
N VAL A 229 -6.56 13.07 -10.71
CA VAL A 229 -7.61 13.36 -9.72
C VAL A 229 -8.93 13.49 -10.48
N VAL A 230 -9.82 12.52 -10.29
CA VAL A 230 -11.15 12.53 -10.89
C VAL A 230 -12.14 13.20 -9.93
N PRO A 231 -13.05 14.05 -10.43
CA PRO A 231 -14.17 14.55 -9.65
C PRO A 231 -15.04 13.40 -9.10
N GLN A 232 -15.73 13.64 -7.99
CA GLN A 232 -16.64 12.65 -7.40
C GLN A 232 -17.67 12.14 -8.43
N GLY A 233 -17.75 10.81 -8.59
CA GLY A 233 -18.64 10.15 -9.56
C GLY A 233 -18.06 10.01 -10.97
N GLY A 234 -16.86 10.52 -11.24
CA GLY A 234 -16.17 10.33 -12.51
C GLY A 234 -15.61 8.91 -12.68
N VAL A 235 -15.62 8.39 -13.91
CA VAL A 235 -14.96 7.12 -14.23
C VAL A 235 -13.45 7.33 -14.24
N SER A 236 -12.76 6.69 -13.30
CA SER A 236 -11.30 6.70 -13.23
C SER A 236 -10.68 5.68 -14.18
N ARG A 237 -9.58 6.08 -14.85
CA ARG A 237 -8.67 5.17 -15.56
C ARG A 237 -7.34 5.01 -14.81
N ASN A 238 -7.31 5.43 -13.54
CA ASN A 238 -6.11 5.33 -12.72
C ASN A 238 -5.73 3.86 -12.51
N PRO A 239 -4.45 3.55 -12.29
CA PRO A 239 -4.03 2.22 -11.90
C PRO A 239 -4.73 1.77 -10.61
N SER A 240 -5.01 0.47 -10.50
CA SER A 240 -5.54 -0.12 -9.26
C SER A 240 -4.52 -0.05 -8.13
N LEU A 241 -5.00 -0.15 -6.88
CA LEU A 241 -4.11 -0.20 -5.71
C LEU A 241 -3.02 -1.27 -5.82
N SER A 242 -3.34 -2.46 -6.30
CA SER A 242 -2.33 -3.52 -6.45
C SER A 242 -1.27 -3.19 -7.49
N ASN A 243 -1.64 -2.53 -8.60
CA ASN A 243 -0.64 -2.06 -9.55
C ASN A 243 0.23 -0.95 -8.92
N MET A 244 -0.38 -0.04 -8.16
CA MET A 244 0.33 1.07 -7.53
C MET A 244 1.29 0.63 -6.44
N PHE A 245 0.88 -0.28 -5.56
CA PHE A 245 1.59 -0.54 -4.30
C PHE A 245 2.14 -1.95 -4.16
N ASP A 246 1.48 -2.95 -4.75
CA ASP A 246 1.85 -4.37 -4.57
C ASP A 246 2.91 -4.83 -5.59
N THR A 247 3.27 -3.98 -6.57
CA THR A 247 4.30 -4.29 -7.58
C THR A 247 5.70 -3.90 -7.10
N PRO A 248 6.76 -4.66 -7.42
CA PRO A 248 8.15 -4.24 -7.16
C PRO A 248 8.50 -2.94 -7.91
N ASP A 249 9.43 -2.14 -7.39
CA ASP A 249 9.80 -0.81 -7.95
C ASP A 249 10.13 -0.87 -9.45
N GLU A 250 10.85 -1.89 -9.91
CA GLU A 250 11.20 -2.06 -11.32
C GLU A 250 9.96 -2.26 -12.21
N GLU A 251 9.02 -3.10 -11.78
CA GLU A 251 7.79 -3.36 -12.50
C GLU A 251 6.82 -2.17 -12.42
N PHE A 252 6.72 -1.55 -11.25
CA PHE A 252 5.98 -0.32 -11.04
C PHE A 252 6.40 0.76 -12.04
N ALA A 253 7.70 1.05 -12.14
CA ALA A 253 8.21 2.06 -13.06
C ALA A 253 7.91 1.69 -14.52
N LYS A 254 8.27 0.47 -14.95
CA LYS A 254 8.17 0.06 -16.37
C LYS A 254 6.73 -0.18 -16.82
N GLN A 255 5.92 -0.84 -16.00
CA GLN A 255 4.60 -1.34 -16.39
C GLN A 255 3.46 -0.42 -15.97
N VAL A 256 3.60 0.28 -14.85
CA VAL A 256 2.55 1.16 -14.32
C VAL A 256 2.81 2.60 -14.73
N ALA A 257 3.98 3.14 -14.39
CA ALA A 257 4.34 4.52 -14.72
C ALA A 257 4.79 4.71 -16.18
N ARG A 258 5.20 3.62 -16.87
CA ARG A 258 5.74 3.62 -18.24
C ARG A 258 7.03 4.45 -18.38
N LEU A 259 7.86 4.38 -17.34
CA LEU A 259 9.16 5.04 -17.25
C LEU A 259 10.25 4.02 -16.86
N SER A 260 11.50 4.44 -16.93
CA SER A 260 12.63 3.62 -16.51
C SER A 260 12.72 3.52 -14.97
N PRO A 261 13.25 2.41 -14.43
CA PRO A 261 13.49 2.29 -12.98
C PRO A 261 14.43 3.37 -12.45
N LEU A 262 15.42 3.79 -13.24
CA LEU A 262 16.36 4.85 -12.86
C LEU A 262 15.63 6.18 -12.60
N GLU A 263 14.67 6.54 -13.45
CA GLU A 263 13.89 7.77 -13.26
C GLU A 263 13.08 7.74 -11.97
N PHE A 264 12.52 6.57 -11.62
CA PHE A 264 11.83 6.42 -10.34
C PHE A 264 12.78 6.45 -9.14
N ASP A 265 13.96 5.84 -9.23
CA ASP A 265 14.97 5.87 -8.18
C ASP A 265 15.51 7.28 -7.92
N VAL A 266 15.70 8.07 -8.98
CA VAL A 266 16.05 9.49 -8.87
C VAL A 266 14.89 10.23 -8.23
N PHE A 267 13.65 10.04 -8.71
CA PHE A 267 12.48 10.71 -8.16
C PHE A 267 12.31 10.48 -6.65
N LYS A 268 12.50 9.25 -6.15
CA LYS A 268 12.44 8.96 -4.70
C LYS A 268 13.38 9.84 -3.88
N GLN A 269 14.60 10.07 -4.37
CA GLN A 269 15.60 10.89 -3.69
C GLN A 269 15.21 12.37 -3.70
N LEU A 270 14.73 12.86 -4.85
CA LEU A 270 14.32 14.25 -4.98
C LEU A 270 13.07 14.55 -4.14
N TYR A 271 12.10 13.65 -4.16
CA TYR A 271 10.86 13.80 -3.41
C TYR A 271 11.08 13.74 -1.90
N ALA A 272 12.06 12.94 -1.43
CA ALA A 272 12.44 12.94 -0.02
C ALA A 272 12.99 14.31 0.41
N LEU A 273 13.87 14.92 -0.39
CA LEU A 273 14.40 16.26 -0.12
C LEU A 273 13.30 17.33 -0.16
N GLU A 274 12.38 17.26 -1.13
CA GLU A 274 11.25 18.19 -1.21
C GLU A 274 10.36 18.15 0.04
N ILE A 275 10.16 16.99 0.66
CA ILE A 275 9.38 16.86 1.90
C ILE A 275 10.15 17.43 3.10
N GLU A 276 11.46 17.17 3.18
CA GLU A 276 12.32 17.69 4.25
C GLU A 276 12.34 19.23 4.25
N ASP A 277 12.46 19.85 3.06
CA ASP A 277 12.43 21.31 2.92
C ASP A 277 11.06 21.91 3.33
N GLU A 278 9.94 21.24 3.00
CA GLU A 278 8.58 21.69 3.36
C GLU A 278 8.32 21.65 4.88
N ASP A 279 8.93 20.70 5.60
CA ASP A 279 8.77 20.56 7.05
C ASP A 279 9.58 21.63 7.83
N ASP A 280 10.74 22.04 7.33
CA ASP A 280 11.59 23.07 7.95
C ASP A 280 10.95 24.47 7.88
N ASP A 281 10.33 24.83 6.75
CA ASP A 281 9.65 26.12 6.55
C ASP A 281 8.44 26.34 7.48
N LEU A 282 7.82 25.27 7.99
CA LEU A 282 6.69 25.34 8.92
C LEU A 282 7.13 25.55 10.38
N SER A 283 8.41 25.38 10.69
CA SER A 283 8.95 25.48 12.06
C SER A 283 9.33 26.90 12.49
N ASP A 284 9.44 27.84 11.55
CA ASP A 284 9.89 29.22 11.79
C ASP A 284 8.75 30.25 12.01
N SER A 285 7.48 29.81 12.04
CA SER A 285 6.31 30.72 12.14
C SER A 285 5.68 30.90 13.53
N ASP A 286 6.25 30.35 14.61
CA ASP A 286 5.70 30.45 15.99
C ASP A 286 6.49 31.44 16.90
N SER A 287 7.17 32.43 16.33
CA SER A 287 7.86 33.48 17.09
C SER A 287 7.38 34.89 16.71
N ASP A 288 6.22 35.32 17.23
CA ASP A 288 5.95 36.74 17.56
C ASP A 288 4.79 36.89 18.57
#